data_AF-A0A1F2QV27-F1
#
_entry.id   AF-A0A1F2QV27-F1
#
_cell.length_a   1.000
_cell.length_b   1.000
_cell.length_c   1.000
_cell.angle_alpha   90.00
_cell.angle_beta   90.00
_cell.angle_gamma   90.00
#
_symmetry.space_group_name_H-M   'P 1'
#
loop_
_entity.id
_entity.type
_entity.pdbx_description
1 polymer ?
#
loop_
_entity_poly.entity_id
_entity_poly.type
_entity_poly.pdbx_seq_one_letter_code
_entity_poly.pdbx_strand_id
1 'polypeptide(L)'
;MVGETFVMRATDPETIRLARENLEGGNPRFPIGPLRRGDGGFNAPWTWHLDPDEVRMTEAASELCDGRPSFVEAHQADYPTYCPLGDA
;
A
#
# COMPACT_ATOMS: atom_id res chain seq x y z
N MET A 1 -9.62 4.66 -18.49
CA MET A 1 -9.23 3.74 -17.42
C MET A 1 -9.81 4.29 -16.13
N VAL A 2 -10.68 3.54 -15.45
CA VAL A 2 -11.00 3.89 -14.06
C VAL A 2 -9.75 3.55 -13.26
N GLY A 3 -9.09 4.57 -12.70
CA GLY A 3 -7.98 4.34 -11.78
C GLY A 3 -8.47 3.54 -10.58
N GLU A 4 -7.73 2.50 -10.19
CA GLU A 4 -8.04 1.76 -8.98
C GLU A 4 -7.53 2.56 -7.79
N THR A 5 -8.41 2.81 -6.81
CA THR A 5 -8.02 3.51 -5.58
C THR A 5 -7.65 2.50 -4.51
N PHE A 6 -6.47 2.69 -3.92
CA PHE A 6 -6.03 1.97 -2.73
C PHE A 6 -5.85 2.97 -1.59
N VAL A 7 -6.35 2.62 -0.40
CA VAL A 7 -6.24 3.46 0.80
C VAL A 7 -5.42 2.70 1.83
N MET A 8 -4.32 3.29 2.26
CA MET A 8 -3.57 2.81 3.42
C MET A 8 -3.86 3.65 4.66
N ARG A 9 -3.76 3.00 5.82
CA ARG A 9 -3.69 3.65 7.12
C ARG A 9 -2.32 3.32 7.72
N ALA A 10 -1.71 4.29 8.40
CA ALA A 10 -0.49 4.10 9.15
C ALA A 10 -0.64 4.69 10.55
N THR A 11 -0.06 4.05 11.57
CA THR A 11 -0.03 4.52 12.96
C THR A 11 1.36 5.01 13.38
N ASP A 12 2.41 4.53 12.71
CA ASP A 12 3.79 4.93 12.95
C ASP A 12 4.04 6.39 12.50
N PRO A 13 4.48 7.30 13.38
CA PRO A 13 4.67 8.72 13.05
C PRO A 13 5.67 8.97 11.91
N GLU A 14 6.72 8.17 11.82
CA GLU A 14 7.74 8.32 10.77
C GLU A 14 7.18 7.90 9.41
N THR A 15 6.42 6.81 9.36
CA THR A 15 5.70 6.38 8.16
C THR A 15 4.72 7.45 7.69
N ILE A 16 3.96 8.06 8.61
CA ILE A 16 3.04 9.17 8.27
C ILE A 16 3.81 10.36 7.71
N ARG A 17 4.95 10.73 8.32
CA ARG A 17 5.78 11.85 7.86
C ARG A 17 6.31 11.61 6.44
N LEU A 18 6.89 10.44 6.19
CA LEU A 18 7.43 10.06 4.88
C LEU A 18 6.35 9.92 3.81
N ALA A 19 5.16 9.40 4.15
CA ALA A 19 4.04 9.30 3.24
C ALA A 19 3.52 10.68 2.81
N ARG A 20 3.41 11.64 3.75
CA ARG A 20 3.04 13.02 3.42
C ARG A 20 4.07 13.69 2.52
N GLU A 21 5.36 13.54 2.85
CA GLU A 21 6.45 14.05 2.04
C GLU A 21 6.46 13.43 0.63
N ASN A 22 6.14 12.13 0.50
CA ASN A 22 6.01 11.46 -0.80
C ASN A 22 4.85 12.02 -1.64
N LEU A 23 3.68 12.28 -1.02
CA LEU A 23 2.53 12.91 -1.70
C LEU A 23 2.84 14.32 -2.21
N GLU A 24 3.79 15.01 -1.59
CA GLU A 24 4.28 16.33 -2.01
C GLU A 24 5.45 16.23 -3.02
N GLY A 25 5.87 15.02 -3.41
CA GLY A 25 7.00 14.77 -4.30
C GLY A 25 8.38 14.94 -3.63
N GLY A 26 8.43 15.05 -2.30
CA GLY A 26 9.66 15.27 -1.54
C GLY A 26 10.54 14.03 -1.37
N ASN A 27 10.00 12.83 -1.56
CA ASN A 27 10.79 11.60 -1.59
C ASN A 27 10.19 10.55 -2.55
N PRO A 28 11.01 9.65 -3.12
CA PRO A 28 10.56 8.62 -4.06
C PRO A 28 10.14 7.30 -3.38
N ARG A 29 9.83 7.32 -2.08
CA ARG A 29 9.52 6.11 -1.31
C ARG A 29 8.07 5.69 -1.56
N PHE A 30 7.80 4.42 -1.34
CA PHE A 30 6.46 3.85 -1.45
C PHE A 30 6.14 2.99 -0.22
N PRO A 31 4.86 2.83 0.12
CA PRO A 31 4.49 2.03 1.26
C PRO A 31 4.71 0.54 0.97
N ILE A 32 5.13 -0.20 1.98
CA ILE A 32 5.26 -1.64 1.96
C ILE A 32 4.83 -2.21 3.31
N GLY A 33 4.13 -3.33 3.32
CA GLY A 33 3.74 -3.96 4.57
C GLY A 33 2.96 -5.27 4.37
N PRO A 34 2.76 -6.02 5.47
CA PRO A 34 2.03 -7.27 5.40
C PRO A 34 0.55 -7.03 5.09
N LEU A 35 -0.03 -7.97 4.33
CA LEU A 35 -1.44 -7.98 4.01
C LEU A 35 -2.27 -8.63 5.13
N ARG A 36 -3.38 -7.99 5.49
CA ARG A 36 -4.37 -8.49 6.43
C ARG A 36 -5.70 -8.68 5.73
N ARG A 37 -6.45 -9.71 6.13
CA ARG A 37 -7.81 -9.98 5.63
C ARG A 37 -8.79 -8.92 6.13
N GLY A 38 -9.81 -8.64 5.32
CA GLY A 38 -10.79 -7.59 5.55
C GLY A 38 -10.31 -6.24 5.02
N ASP A 39 -11.24 -5.31 4.78
CA ASP A 39 -10.94 -3.97 4.24
C ASP A 39 -10.38 -2.98 5.28
N GLY A 40 -10.25 -3.41 6.55
CA GLY A 40 -9.84 -2.57 7.68
C GLY A 40 -10.84 -1.46 8.03
N GLY A 41 -12.01 -1.42 7.38
CA GLY A 41 -12.99 -0.33 7.45
C GLY A 41 -12.57 0.94 6.69
N PHE A 42 -11.53 0.89 5.85
CA PHE A 42 -11.04 2.06 5.11
C PHE A 42 -10.59 1.77 3.67
N ASN A 43 -10.30 0.52 3.32
CA ASN A 43 -9.76 0.13 2.01
C ASN A 43 -10.82 -0.50 1.09
N ALA A 44 -12.11 -0.24 1.33
CA ALA A 44 -13.17 -0.66 0.42
C ALA A 44 -12.92 -0.10 -0.99
N PRO A 45 -13.17 -0.87 -2.07
CA PRO A 45 -13.89 -2.14 -2.11
C PRO A 45 -13.05 -3.41 -1.87
N TRP A 46 -11.76 -3.28 -1.56
CA TRP A 46 -10.85 -4.43 -1.43
C TRP A 46 -11.11 -5.21 -0.16
N THR A 47 -10.99 -6.54 -0.21
CA THR A 47 -11.24 -7.41 0.96
C THR A 47 -9.97 -7.68 1.77
N TRP A 48 -8.99 -6.80 1.64
CA TRP A 48 -7.69 -6.82 2.31
C TRP A 48 -7.21 -5.38 2.59
N HIS A 49 -6.23 -5.23 3.46
CA HIS A 49 -5.54 -3.97 3.72
C HIS A 49 -4.09 -4.22 4.15
N LEU A 50 -3.25 -3.19 4.08
CA LEU A 50 -1.96 -3.18 4.74
C LEU A 50 -2.15 -3.02 6.25
N ASP A 51 -1.42 -3.80 7.05
CA ASP A 51 -1.42 -3.65 8.50
C ASP A 51 -0.97 -2.23 8.90
N PRO A 52 -1.82 -1.44 9.59
CA PRO A 52 -1.50 -0.06 9.93
C PRO A 52 -0.29 0.11 10.86
N ASP A 53 0.02 -0.90 11.67
CA ASP A 53 1.11 -0.87 12.63
C ASP A 53 2.44 -1.35 12.02
N GLU A 54 2.39 -2.10 10.91
CA GLU A 54 3.55 -2.70 10.26
C GLU A 54 3.89 -2.08 8.89
N VAL A 55 3.01 -1.29 8.28
CA VAL A 55 3.31 -0.57 7.03
C VAL A 55 4.45 0.45 7.21
N ARG A 56 5.42 0.46 6.29
CA ARG A 56 6.58 1.38 6.29
C ARG A 56 6.82 1.96 4.90
N MET A 57 7.61 3.03 4.80
CA MET A 57 8.02 3.61 3.51
C MET A 57 9.41 3.10 3.11
N THR A 58 9.52 2.47 1.94
CA THR A 58 10.77 1.87 1.44
C THR A 58 11.21 2.51 0.12
N GLU A 59 12.50 2.39 -0.19
CA GLU A 59 13.10 2.76 -1.49
C GLU A 59 13.35 1.51 -2.37
N ALA A 60 13.22 0.31 -1.80
CA ALA A 60 13.52 -0.95 -2.48
C ALA A 60 12.29 -1.46 -3.25
N ALA A 61 12.27 -1.21 -4.56
CA ALA A 61 11.19 -1.66 -5.42
C ALA A 61 11.41 -3.14 -5.78
N SER A 62 10.33 -3.89 -5.93
CA SER A 62 10.34 -5.30 -6.33
C SER A 62 9.17 -5.57 -7.26
N GLU A 63 9.10 -6.75 -7.88
CA GLU A 63 7.98 -7.18 -8.73
C GLU A 63 6.60 -7.07 -8.02
N LEU A 64 6.58 -7.16 -6.68
CA LEU A 64 5.37 -6.97 -5.88
C LEU A 64 4.83 -5.53 -5.92
N CYS A 65 5.66 -4.58 -6.38
CA CYS A 65 5.31 -3.18 -6.49
C CYS A 65 4.44 -2.86 -7.72
N ASP A 66 4.43 -3.73 -8.73
CA ASP A 66 3.64 -3.56 -9.97
C ASP A 66 2.24 -4.19 -9.89
N GLY A 67 1.82 -4.60 -8.69
CA GLY A 67 0.51 -5.17 -8.44
C GLY A 67 -0.58 -4.09 -8.42
N ARG A 68 -1.52 -4.16 -9.36
CA ARG A 68 -2.78 -3.40 -9.22
C ARG A 68 -3.61 -3.94 -8.06
N PRO A 69 -4.36 -3.11 -7.31
CA PRO A 69 -5.21 -3.60 -6.23
C PRO A 69 -6.17 -4.75 -6.63
N SER A 70 -6.74 -4.71 -7.84
CA SER A 70 -7.59 -5.79 -8.37
C SER A 70 -6.83 -7.10 -8.62
N PHE A 71 -5.55 -7.03 -8.97
CA PHE A 71 -4.71 -8.21 -9.15
C PHE A 71 -4.43 -8.87 -7.80
N VAL A 72 -4.10 -8.07 -6.79
CA VAL A 72 -3.88 -8.57 -5.42
C VAL A 72 -5.16 -9.15 -4.85
N GLU A 73 -6.31 -8.51 -5.08
CA GLU A 73 -7.63 -9.04 -4.69
C GLU A 73 -7.88 -10.46 -5.24
N ALA A 74 -7.52 -10.70 -6.51
CA ALA A 74 -7.67 -12.00 -7.15
C ALA A 74 -6.63 -13.05 -6.70
N HIS A 75 -5.49 -12.62 -6.17
CA HIS A 75 -4.35 -13.50 -5.85
C HIS A 75 -3.89 -13.39 -4.40
N GLN A 76 -4.75 -12.99 -3.45
CA GLN A 76 -4.35 -12.71 -2.05
C GLN A 76 -3.54 -13.83 -1.37
N ALA A 77 -3.76 -15.09 -1.77
CA ALA A 77 -3.01 -16.23 -1.24
C ALA A 77 -1.51 -16.23 -1.61
N ASP A 78 -1.16 -15.60 -2.74
CA ASP A 78 0.20 -15.56 -3.28
C ASP A 78 0.97 -14.30 -2.84
N TYR A 79 0.28 -13.36 -2.18
CA TYR A 79 0.84 -12.07 -1.77
C TYR A 79 0.94 -11.99 -0.23
N PRO A 80 2.14 -12.20 0.35
CA PRO A 80 2.35 -11.95 1.78
C PRO A 80 2.51 -10.46 2.10
N THR A 81 2.85 -9.64 1.11
CA THR A 81 3.11 -8.20 1.23
C THR A 81 2.60 -7.48 -0.01
N TYR A 82 2.30 -6.19 0.12
CA TYR A 82 1.90 -5.33 -0.99
C TYR A 82 2.70 -4.03 -1.00
N CYS A 83 2.97 -3.55 -2.21
CA CYS A 83 3.67 -2.32 -2.49
C CYS A 83 2.91 -1.66 -3.66
N PRO A 84 2.21 -0.54 -3.46
CA PRO A 84 1.65 0.19 -4.58
C PRO A 84 2.74 1.08 -5.19
N LEU A 85 3.09 0.86 -6.46
CA LEU A 85 3.69 1.93 -7.26
C LEU A 85 2.62 3.02 -7.39
N GLY A 86 2.84 4.13 -6.70
CA GLY A 86 2.09 5.34 -6.96
C GLY A 86 2.49 5.86 -8.33
N ASP A 87 1.59 5.79 -9.31
CA ASP A 87 1.62 6.74 -10.41
C ASP A 87 1.33 8.13 -9.80
N ALA A 88 2.38 8.83 -9.38
CA ALA A 88 2.30 10.21 -8.93
C ALA A 88 1.92 11.15 -10.07
#